data_AF-A0A9D6KBY1-F1
#
_entry.id   AF-A0A9D6KBY1-F1
#
_cell.length_a   1.000
_cell.length_b   1.000
_cell.length_c   1.000
_cell.angle_alpha   90.00
_cell.angle_beta   90.00
_cell.angle_gamma   90.00
#
_symmetry.space_group_name_H-M   'P 1'
#
loop_
_entity.id
_entity.type
_entity.pdbx_description
1 polymer ?
#
loop_
_entity_poly.entity_id
_entity_poly.type
_entity_poly.pdbx_seq_one_letter_code
_entity_poly.pdbx_strand_id
1 'polypeptide(L)'
;MRFLILLFLILIAIIGYFSQLNPDRIAFFVTPNKAVELSLTALILVSIAVGGMLVMIAVGVRQTRAIYFNWTYRRRVLARFINLKKTFTKRFAFIGRRG
;
A
#
# COMPACT_ATOMS: atom_id res chain seq x y z
N MET A 1 -1.86 4.25 10.87
CA MET A 1 -2.78 4.97 9.96
C MET A 1 -3.27 6.30 10.55
N ARG A 2 -3.89 6.33 11.74
CA ARG A 2 -4.37 7.59 12.36
C ARG A 2 -3.32 8.70 12.47
N PHE A 3 -2.08 8.35 12.86
CA PHE A 3 -0.97 9.30 12.95
C PHE A 3 -0.54 9.87 11.59
N LEU A 4 -0.53 9.05 10.54
CA LEU A 4 -0.19 9.48 9.17
C LEU A 4 -1.24 10.44 8.61
N ILE A 5 -2.52 10.21 8.90
CA ILE A 5 -3.61 11.07 8.46
C ILE A 5 -3.52 12.45 9.14
N LEU A 6 -3.26 12.48 10.46
CA LEU A 6 -3.04 13.74 11.18
C LEU A 6 -1.82 14.50 10.65
N LEU A 7 -0.70 13.80 10.43
CA LEU A 7 0.51 14.40 9.86
C LEU A 7 0.25 14.99 8.46
N PHE A 8 -0.51 14.27 7.62
CA PHE A 8 -0.89 14.73 6.30
C PHE A 8 -1.76 15.99 6.34
N LEU A 9 -2.75 16.03 7.24
CA LEU A 9 -3.61 17.20 7.42
C LEU A 9 -2.82 18.43 7.90
N ILE A 10 -1.88 18.23 8.83
CA ILE A 10 -1.01 19.32 9.32
C ILE A 10 -0.13 19.86 8.19
N LEU A 11 0.43 18.98 7.36
CA LEU A 11 1.23 19.39 6.20
C LEU A 11 0.39 20.21 5.20
N ILE A 12 -0.83 19.77 4.87
CA ILE A 12 -1.73 20.53 4.00
C ILE A 12 -2.04 21.91 4.57
N ALA A 13 -2.32 21.99 5.88
CA ALA A 13 -2.62 23.26 6.54
C ALA A 13 -1.43 24.23 6.49
N ILE A 14 -0.21 23.74 6.76
CA ILE A 14 1.01 24.55 6.68
C ILE A 14 1.24 25.04 5.25
N ILE A 15 1.06 24.18 4.25
CA ILE A 15 1.25 24.54 2.84
C ILE A 15 0.20 25.57 2.39
N GLY A 16 -1.06 25.38 2.79
CA GLY A 16 -2.12 26.35 2.52
C GLY A 16 -1.83 27.72 3.12
N TYR A 17 -1.35 27.75 4.36
CA TYR A 17 -0.94 28.98 5.04
C TYR A 17 0.23 29.67 4.32
N PHE A 18 1.27 28.91 3.95
CA PHE A 18 2.41 29.45 3.19
C PHE A 18 2.01 29.93 1.79
N SER A 19 1.01 29.30 1.16
CA SER A 19 0.47 29.73 -0.14
C SER A 19 -0.22 31.08 -0.08
N GLN A 20 -0.81 31.41 1.06
CA GLN A 20 -1.49 32.68 1.27
C GLN A 20 -0.48 33.82 1.48
N LEU A 21 0.66 33.50 2.13
CA LEU A 21 1.73 34.45 2.44
C LEU A 21 2.68 34.69 1.27
N ASN A 22 2.89 33.71 0.39
CA ASN A 22 3.81 33.80 -0.74
C ASN A 22 3.05 33.53 -2.06
N PRO A 23 2.50 34.58 -2.70
CA PRO A 23 1.74 34.45 -3.94
C PRO A 23 2.64 34.26 -5.18
N ASP A 24 3.95 34.06 -4.99
CA ASP A 24 4.90 33.94 -6.09
C ASP A 24 4.53 32.79 -7.05
N ARG A 25 4.46 33.15 -8.32
CA ARG A 25 4.12 32.27 -9.44
C ARG A 25 5.37 31.96 -10.23
N ILE A 26 5.59 30.68 -10.48
CA ILE A 26 6.65 30.19 -11.34
C ILE A 26 6.02 29.92 -12.71
N ALA A 27 6.52 30.60 -13.74
CA ALA A 27 6.11 30.37 -15.12
C ALA A 27 6.85 29.17 -15.71
N PHE A 28 6.11 28.14 -16.13
CA PHE A 28 6.64 27.01 -16.88
C PHE A 28 6.29 27.16 -18.37
N PHE A 29 7.29 27.21 -19.23
CA PHE A 29 7.09 27.26 -20.68
C PHE A 29 6.92 25.83 -21.21
N VAL A 30 5.69 25.41 -21.46
CA VAL A 30 5.37 24.10 -22.05
C VAL A 30 5.55 24.14 -23.57
N THR A 31 5.41 25.32 -24.17
CA THR A 31 5.63 25.60 -25.59
C THR A 31 6.18 27.03 -25.69
N PRO A 32 6.99 27.39 -26.71
CA PRO A 32 7.51 28.75 -26.87
C PRO A 32 6.44 29.86 -26.84
N ASN A 33 5.17 29.54 -27.09
CA ASN A 33 4.04 30.48 -27.06
C ASN A 33 3.00 30.19 -25.95
N LYS A 34 3.28 29.25 -25.03
CA LYS A 34 2.39 28.93 -23.90
C LYS A 34 3.19 28.77 -22.61
N ALA A 35 3.10 29.80 -21.76
CA ALA A 35 3.52 29.74 -20.38
C ALA A 35 2.33 29.30 -19.51
N VAL A 36 2.58 28.34 -18.62
CA VAL A 36 1.66 27.95 -17.56
C VAL A 36 2.21 28.52 -16.26
N GLU A 37 1.49 29.47 -15.68
CA GLU A 37 1.84 30.03 -14.38
C GLU A 37 1.32 29.12 -13.27
N LEU A 38 2.23 28.46 -12.57
CA LEU A 38 1.92 27.62 -11.41
C LEU A 38 2.46 28.29 -10.16
N SER A 39 1.68 28.31 -9.07
CA SER A 39 2.19 28.76 -7.79
C SER A 39 3.24 27.79 -7.26
N LEU A 40 4.22 28.29 -6.51
CA LEU A 40 5.21 27.44 -5.82
C LEU A 40 4.52 26.36 -4.97
N THR A 41 3.38 26.71 -4.36
CA THR A 41 2.58 25.82 -3.54
C THR A 41 1.91 24.71 -4.32
N ALA A 42 1.48 24.95 -5.56
CA ALA A 42 1.00 23.89 -6.43
C ALA A 42 2.12 22.88 -6.73
N LEU A 43 3.35 23.34 -6.92
CA LEU A 43 4.52 22.49 -7.14
C LEU A 43 4.84 21.62 -5.92
N ILE A 44 4.79 22.20 -4.72
CA ILE A 44 4.98 21.48 -3.45
C ILE A 44 3.89 20.42 -3.26
N LEU A 45 2.63 20.76 -3.52
CA LEU A 45 1.51 19.81 -3.44
C LEU A 45 1.68 18.63 -4.41
N VAL A 46 2.10 18.90 -5.65
CA VAL A 46 2.37 17.84 -6.64
C VAL A 46 3.52 16.96 -6.16
N SER A 47 4.60 17.52 -5.63
CA SER A 47 5.72 16.75 -5.09
C SER A 47 5.29 15.81 -3.96
N ILE A 48 4.48 16.31 -3.02
CA ILE A 48 3.94 15.51 -1.91
C ILE A 48 2.99 14.43 -2.42
N ALA A 49 2.13 14.75 -3.38
CA ALA A 49 1.21 13.78 -3.97
C ALA A 49 1.98 12.62 -4.65
N VAL A 50 3.02 12.95 -5.41
CA VAL A 50 3.90 11.95 -6.04
C VAL A 50 4.64 11.12 -5.00
N GLY A 51 5.22 11.74 -3.98
CA GLY A 51 5.87 11.03 -2.88
C GLY A 51 4.92 10.10 -2.12
N GLY A 52 3.71 10.58 -1.82
CA GLY A 52 2.65 9.79 -1.19
C GLY A 52 2.19 8.62 -2.05
N MET A 53 2.05 8.81 -3.36
CA MET A 53 1.75 7.74 -4.31
C MET A 53 2.83 6.65 -4.30
N LEU A 54 4.11 7.03 -4.35
CA LEU A 54 5.22 6.07 -4.30
C LEU A 54 5.20 5.24 -3.02
N VAL A 55 4.96 5.89 -1.87
CA VAL A 55 4.83 5.18 -0.58
C VAL A 55 3.63 4.24 -0.59
N MET A 56 2.46 4.67 -1.09
CA MET A 56 1.29 3.79 -1.20
C MET A 56 1.57 2.57 -2.07
N ILE A 57 2.23 2.77 -3.22
CA ILE A 57 2.61 1.67 -4.12
C ILE A 57 3.57 0.71 -3.40
N ALA A 58 4.61 1.22 -2.75
CA ALA A 58 5.57 0.40 -2.02
C ALA A 58 4.91 -0.41 -0.89
N VAL A 59 4.02 0.23 -0.12
CA VAL A 59 3.25 -0.43 0.94
C VAL A 59 2.30 -1.48 0.35
N GLY A 60 1.61 -1.15 -0.74
CA GLY A 60 0.72 -2.07 -1.45
C GLY A 60 1.47 -3.30 -1.94
N VAL A 61 2.62 -3.13 -2.60
CA VAL A 61 3.47 -4.24 -3.04
C VAL A 61 3.92 -5.11 -1.86
N ARG A 62 4.33 -4.50 -0.74
CA ARG A 62 4.73 -5.23 0.47
C ARG A 62 3.57 -6.06 1.05
N GLN A 63 2.37 -5.49 1.10
CA GLN A 63 1.17 -6.20 1.57
C GLN A 63 0.78 -7.34 0.62
N THR A 64 0.77 -7.10 -0.69
CA THR A 64 0.48 -8.13 -1.70
C THR A 64 1.47 -9.29 -1.62
N ARG A 65 2.75 -9.01 -1.41
CA ARG A 65 3.78 -10.04 -1.19
C ARG A 65 3.50 -10.86 0.06
N ALA A 66 3.13 -10.22 1.18
CA ALA A 66 2.80 -10.92 2.41
C ALA A 66 1.57 -11.83 2.26
N ILE A 67 0.55 -11.35 1.55
CA ILE A 67 -0.67 -12.13 1.25
C ILE A 67 -0.34 -13.34 0.38
N TYR A 68 0.48 -13.15 -0.67
CA TYR A 68 0.89 -14.23 -1.58
C TYR A 68 1.68 -15.33 -0.87
N PHE A 69 2.64 -14.97 -0.02
CA PHE A 69 3.40 -15.93 0.78
C PHE A 69 2.51 -16.69 1.77
N ASN A 70 1.63 -15.98 2.48
CA ASN A 70 0.71 -16.59 3.44
C ASN A 70 -0.28 -17.56 2.77
N TRP A 71 -0.76 -17.23 1.57
CA TRP A 71 -1.64 -18.11 0.80
C TRP A 71 -0.97 -19.42 0.39
N THR A 72 0.28 -19.33 -0.08
CA THR A 72 1.08 -20.51 -0.47
C THR A 72 1.37 -21.40 0.74
N TYR A 73 1.68 -20.80 1.89
CA TYR A 73 1.92 -21.53 3.13
C TYR A 73 0.65 -22.23 3.63
N ARG A 74 -0.48 -21.52 3.66
CA ARG A 74 -1.78 -22.09 4.07
C ARG A 74 -2.19 -23.27 3.21
N ARG A 75 -2.01 -23.21 1.88
CA ARG A 75 -2.28 -24.34 0.99
C ARG A 75 -1.45 -25.58 1.35
N ARG A 76 -0.14 -25.43 1.59
CA ARG A 76 0.73 -26.56 1.94
C ARG A 76 0.37 -27.17 3.29
N VAL A 77 0.07 -26.34 4.27
CA VAL A 77 -0.36 -26.78 5.61
C VAL A 77 -1.68 -27.53 5.51
N LEU A 78 -2.66 -27.01 4.76
CA LEU A 78 -3.95 -27.67 4.56
C LEU A 78 -3.78 -29.05 3.88
N ALA A 79 -2.94 -29.13 2.85
CA ALA A 79 -2.65 -30.40 2.18
C ALA A 79 -2.04 -31.45 3.14
N ARG A 80 -1.15 -31.03 4.04
CA ARG A 80 -0.59 -31.91 5.10
C ARG A 80 -1.67 -32.39 6.07
N PHE A 81 -2.55 -31.50 6.52
CA PHE A 81 -3.65 -31.89 7.42
C PHE A 81 -4.61 -32.89 6.78
N ILE A 82 -4.95 -32.73 5.50
CA ILE A 82 -5.80 -33.67 4.76
C ILE A 82 -5.13 -35.06 4.68
N ASN A 83 -3.83 -35.09 4.37
CA ASN A 83 -3.08 -36.34 4.30
C ASN A 83 -2.99 -37.05 5.66
N LEU A 84 -2.72 -36.30 6.74
CA LEU A 84 -2.76 -36.81 8.12
C LEU A 84 -4.12 -37.42 8.46
N LYS A 85 -5.22 -36.70 8.20
CA LYS A 85 -6.57 -37.21 8.44
C LYS A 85 -6.84 -38.52 7.71
N LYS A 86 -6.43 -38.63 6.43
CA LYS A 86 -6.55 -39.88 5.66
C LYS A 86 -5.78 -41.02 6.30
N THR A 87 -4.54 -40.79 6.74
CA THR A 87 -3.70 -41.81 7.37
C THR A 87 -4.30 -42.30 8.68
N PHE A 88 -4.74 -41.39 9.56
CA PHE A 88 -5.40 -41.75 10.81
C PHE A 88 -6.69 -42.53 10.58
N THR A 89 -7.55 -42.06 9.67
CA THR A 89 -8.82 -42.72 9.36
C THR A 89 -8.61 -44.15 8.86
N LYS A 90 -7.65 -44.37 7.95
CA LYS A 90 -7.28 -45.73 7.49
C LYS A 90 -6.77 -46.60 8.63
N ARG A 91 -5.96 -46.05 9.53
CA ARG A 91 -5.38 -46.77 10.67
C ARG A 91 -6.44 -47.20 11.67
N PHE A 92 -7.42 -46.33 11.96
CA PHE A 92 -8.58 -46.67 12.79
C PHE A 92 -9.49 -47.72 12.14
N ALA A 93 -9.78 -47.60 10.84
CA ALA A 93 -10.58 -48.58 10.11
C ALA A 93 -9.92 -49.98 10.08
N PHE A 94 -8.59 -50.05 10.12
CA PHE A 94 -7.85 -51.30 10.18
C PHE A 94 -7.89 -51.96 11.56
N ILE A 95 -7.81 -51.16 12.63
CA ILE A 95 -7.90 -51.65 14.02
C ILE A 95 -9.32 -52.17 14.31
N GLY A 96 -10.36 -51.44 13.88
CA GLY A 96 -11.76 -51.85 14.07
C GLY A 96 -12.20 -53.07 13.24
N ARG A 97 -11.37 -53.57 12.31
CA ARG A 97 -11.63 -54.81 11.56
C ARG A 97 -10.98 -56.05 12.17
N ARG A 98 -10.14 -55.88 13.20
CA ARG A 98 -9.37 -56.95 13.84
C ARG A 98 -9.90 -57.32 15.24
N GLY A 99 -10.90 -56.61 15.76
CA GLY A 99 -11.67 -56.99 16.95
C GLY A 99 -13.05 -57.44 16.52
#